data_AF-A0A921BGP4-F1
#
_entry.id   AF-A0A921BGP4-F1
#
_cell.length_a   1.000
_cell.length_b   1.000
_cell.length_c   1.000
_cell.angle_alpha   90.00
_cell.angle_beta   90.00
_cell.angle_gamma   90.00
#
_symmetry.space_group_name_H-M   'P 1'
#
loop_
_entity.id
_entity.type
_entity.pdbx_description
1 polymer ?
#
loop_
_entity_poly.entity_id
_entity_poly.type
_entity_poly.pdbx_seq_one_letter_code
_entity_poly.pdbx_strand_id
1 'polypeptide(L)' 'MTESQQLVQEDDYIDQKRYEIEDRCVDLIATQQPIAGDLRAIIALLHITVELERIGDYAEGIAKITLINGQRASP' A
#
# COMPACT_ATOMS: atom_id res chain seq x y z
N MET A 1 21.09 -1.79 -7.15
CA MET A 1 20.57 -0.40 -7.21
C MET A 1 19.34 -0.29 -8.09
N THR A 2 19.31 -0.96 -9.25
CA THR A 2 18.15 -1.00 -10.15
C THR A 2 16.85 -1.42 -9.44
N GLU A 3 16.90 -2.49 -8.63
CA GLU A 3 15.74 -2.97 -7.86
C GLU A 3 15.23 -1.94 -6.85
N SER A 4 16.11 -1.23 -6.14
CA SER A 4 15.74 -0.17 -5.21
C SER A 4 15.12 1.03 -5.92
N GLN A 5 15.60 1.38 -7.13
CA GLN A 5 15.01 2.45 -7.93
C GLN A 5 13.64 2.07 -8.47
N GLN A 6 13.46 0.81 -8.86
CA GLN A 6 12.19 0.28 -9.31
C GLN A 6 11.16 0.29 -8.17
N LEU A 7 11.55 -0.16 -6.98
CA LEU A 7 10.68 -0.19 -5.81
C LEU A 7 10.16 1.22 -5.45
N VAL A 8 11.02 2.24 -5.48
CA VAL A 8 10.61 3.63 -5.25
C VAL A 8 9.64 4.15 -6.32
N GLN A 9 9.72 3.67 -7.55
CA GLN A 9 8.80 4.05 -8.63
C GLN A 9 7.46 3.32 -8.56
N GLU A 10 7.42 2.15 -7.94
CA GLU A 10 6.24 1.30 -7.84
C GLU A 10 5.41 1.57 -6.57
N ASP A 11 5.89 2.41 -5.65
CA ASP A 11 5.21 2.72 -4.39
C ASP A 11 3.82 3.37 -4.61
N ASP A 12 3.76 4.35 -5.52
CA ASP A 12 2.52 5.02 -5.95
C ASP A 12 1.43 4.02 -6.42
N TYR A 13 1.84 2.85 -6.96
CA TYR A 13 0.90 1.83 -7.39
C TYR A 13 0.22 1.14 -6.20
N ILE A 14 0.94 0.91 -5.10
CA ILE A 14 0.36 0.33 -3.87
C ILE A 14 -0.63 1.32 -3.25
N ASP A 15 -0.26 2.60 -3.21
CA ASP A 15 -1.12 3.69 -2.77
C ASP A 15 -2.43 3.76 -3.57
N GLN A 16 -2.32 3.72 -4.89
CA GLN A 16 -3.49 3.73 -5.77
C GLN A 16 -4.39 2.51 -5.53
N LYS A 17 -3.81 1.33 -5.29
CA LYS A 17 -4.57 0.11 -4.96
C LYS A 17 -5.28 0.22 -3.61
N ARG A 18 -4.69 0.89 -2.62
CA ARG A 18 -5.36 1.17 -1.35
C ARG A 18 -6.64 1.97 -1.58
N TYR A 19 -6.54 3.08 -2.31
CA TYR A 19 -7.69 3.94 -2.60
C TYR A 19 -8.77 3.21 -3.40
N GLU A 20 -8.39 2.43 -4.42
CA GLU A 20 -9.34 1.62 -5.20
C GLU A 20 -10.10 0.60 -4.33
N ILE A 21 -9.43 -0.03 -3.37
CA ILE A 21 -10.08 -0.99 -2.46
C ILE A 21 -10.99 -0.26 -1.48
N GLU A 22 -10.56 0.88 -0.95
CA GLU A 22 -11.37 1.70 -0.05
C GLU A 22 -12.68 2.16 -0.72
N ASP A 23 -12.59 2.70 -1.93
CA ASP A 23 -13.75 3.15 -2.72
C ASP A 23 -14.74 2.01 -2.95
N ARG A 24 -14.25 0.83 -3.34
CA ARG A 24 -15.08 -0.37 -3.51
C ARG A 24 -15.74 -0.85 -2.22
N CYS A 25 -15.06 -0.75 -1.09
CA CYS A 25 -15.63 -1.07 0.21
C CYS A 25 -16.77 -0.11 0.57
N VAL A 26 -16.58 1.19 0.34
CA VAL A 26 -17.61 2.22 0.55
C VAL A 26 -18.81 1.97 -0.36
N ASP A 27 -18.58 1.70 -1.64
CA ASP A 27 -19.62 1.38 -2.61
C ASP A 27 -20.42 0.14 -2.21
N LEU A 28 -19.75 -0.93 -1.73
CA LEU A 28 -20.42 -2.14 -1.26
C LEU A 28 -21.31 -1.86 -0.05
N ILE A 29 -20.82 -1.06 0.93
CA ILE A 29 -21.61 -0.68 2.10
C ILE A 29 -22.83 0.13 1.67
N ALA A 30 -22.63 1.12 0.81
CA ALA A 30 -23.68 2.04 0.37
C ALA A 30 -24.75 1.34 -0.48
N THR A 31 -24.34 0.46 -1.40
CA THR A 31 -25.25 -0.12 -2.39
C THR A 31 -25.88 -1.45 -1.96
N GLN A 32 -25.19 -2.26 -1.13
CA GLN A 32 -25.63 -3.62 -0.81
C GLN A 32 -26.15 -3.78 0.62
N GLN A 33 -25.94 -2.79 1.50
CA GLN A 33 -26.37 -2.83 2.91
C GLN A 33 -26.00 -4.15 3.62
N PRO A 34 -24.70 -4.54 3.61
CA PRO A 34 -24.24 -5.83 4.10
C PRO A 34 -24.56 -6.02 5.59
N ILE A 35 -24.93 -7.24 5.96
CA ILE A 35 -25.30 -7.62 7.33
C ILE A 35 -24.04 -8.00 8.12
N ALA A 36 -24.14 -8.16 9.44
CA ALA A 36 -23.04 -8.21 10.39
C ALA A 36 -21.79 -9.04 9.99
N GLY A 37 -21.94 -10.18 9.31
CA GLY A 37 -20.81 -10.98 8.84
C GLY A 37 -20.04 -10.30 7.71
N ASP A 38 -20.75 -9.93 6.65
CA ASP A 38 -20.19 -9.29 5.47
C ASP A 38 -19.67 -7.89 5.79
N LEU A 39 -20.40 -7.12 6.61
CA LEU A 39 -19.94 -5.81 7.06
C LEU A 39 -18.62 -5.92 7.83
N ARG A 40 -18.48 -6.92 8.72
CA ARG A 40 -17.23 -7.14 9.46
C ARG A 40 -16.08 -7.50 8.52
N ALA A 41 -16.34 -8.30 7.49
CA ALA A 41 -15.33 -8.65 6.49
C ALA A 41 -14.86 -7.40 5.71
N ILE A 42 -15.78 -6.53 5.29
CA ILE A 42 -15.47 -5.28 4.60
C ILE A 42 -14.62 -4.35 5.49
N ILE A 43 -15.00 -4.17 6.76
CA ILE A 43 -14.22 -3.37 7.71
C ILE A 43 -12.83 -3.97 7.95
N ALA A 44 -12.71 -5.29 8.07
CA ALA A 44 -11.41 -5.93 8.19
C ALA A 44 -10.55 -5.69 6.95
N LEU A 45 -11.13 -5.75 5.76
CA LEU A 45 -10.43 -5.45 4.50
C LEU A 45 -9.90 -4.02 4.46
N LEU A 46 -10.68 -3.04 4.92
CA LEU A 46 -10.24 -1.64 5.03
C LEU A 46 -8.99 -1.51 5.91
N HIS A 47 -8.98 -2.13 7.09
CA HIS A 47 -7.81 -2.11 7.97
C HIS A 47 -6.60 -2.83 7.37
N ILE A 48 -6.81 -4.02 6.78
CA ILE A 48 -5.73 -4.81 6.16
C ILE A 48 -5.07 -4.01 5.04
N THR A 49 -5.85 -3.31 4.23
CA THR A 49 -5.33 -2.56 3.09
C THR A 49 -4.43 -1.40 3.52
N VAL A 50 -4.76 -0.72 4.63
CA VAL A 50 -3.89 0.29 5.23
C VAL A 50 -2.57 -0.33 5.71
N GLU A 51 -2.61 -1.48 6.37
CA GLU A 51 -1.37 -2.14 6.82
C GLU A 51 -0.50 -2.61 5.64
N LEU A 52 -1.11 -3.00 4.51
CA LEU A 52 -0.36 -3.36 3.30
C LEU A 52 0.35 -2.15 2.68
N GLU A 53 -0.29 -0.98 2.63
CA GLU A 53 0.37 0.24 2.15
C GLU A 53 1.54 0.64 3.07
N ARG A 54 1.36 0.58 4.39
CA ARG A 54 2.45 0.86 5.33
C ARG A 54 3.65 -0.07 5.15
N ILE A 55 3.42 -1.34 4.80
CA ILE A 55 4.51 -2.26 4.45
C ILE A 55 5.25 -1.80 3.18
N GLY A 56 4.52 -1.28 2.19
CA GLY A 56 5.06 -0.61 1.00
C GLY A 56 5.96 0.56 1.36
N ASP A 57 5.46 1.52 2.15
CA ASP A 57 6.22 2.68 2.62
C ASP A 57 7.52 2.29 3.32
N TYR A 58 7.49 1.26 4.16
CA TYR A 58 8.69 0.76 4.83
C TYR A 58 9.71 0.20 3.84
N ALA A 59 9.25 -0.54 2.84
CA ALA A 59 10.12 -1.05 1.78
C ALA A 59 10.72 0.09 0.95
N GLU A 60 9.92 1.11 0.62
CA GLU A 60 10.35 2.32 -0.09
C GLU A 60 11.43 3.09 0.70
N GLY A 61 11.21 3.25 2.01
CA GLY A 61 12.19 3.85 2.91
C GLY A 61 13.53 3.10 2.94
N ILE A 62 13.50 1.76 2.99
CA ILE A 62 14.71 0.92 2.94
C ILE A 62 15.42 1.05 1.58
N ALA A 63 14.66 1.09 0.48
CA ALA A 63 15.21 1.27 -0.86
C ALA A 63 15.90 2.63 -1.02
N LYS A 64 15.28 3.71 -0.53
CA LYS A 64 15.87 5.07 -0.51
C LYS A 64 17.19 5.09 0.27
N ILE A 65 17.23 4.50 1.46
CA ILE A 65 18.45 4.40 2.29
C ILE A 65 19.55 3.63 1.53
N THR A 66 19.19 2.53 0.88
CA THR A 66 20.13 1.69 0.12
C THR A 66 20.76 2.47 -1.04
N LEU A 67 19.97 3.27 -1.77
CA LEU A 67 20.46 4.12 -2.86
C LEU A 67 21.42 5.21 -2.35
N ILE A 68 21.09 5.88 -1.25
CA ILE A 68 21.94 6.91 -0.64
C ILE A 68 23.29 6.32 -0.22
N ASN A 69 23.28 5.14 0.43
CA ASN A 69 24.51 4.48 0.86
C ASN A 69 25.35 3.98 -0.33
N GLY A 70 24.70 3.51 -1.39
CA GLY A 70 25.36 3.12 -2.64
C GLY A 70 26.08 4.28 -3.34
N GLN A 71 25.48 5.46 -3.34
CA GLN A 71 26.09 6.68 -3.91
C GLN A 71 27.30 7.15 -3.09
N ARG A 72 27.27 7.01 -1.76
CA ARG A 72 28.40 7.36 -0.88
C ARG A 72 29.59 6.41 -1.00
N ALA A 73 29.37 5.17 -1.44
CA ALA A 73 30.41 4.15 -1.58
C ALA A 73 31.15 4.22 -2.93
N SER A 74 30.70 5.05 -3.86
CA SER A 74 31.39 5.34 -5.12
C SER A 74 32.21 6.63 -4.97
N PRO A 75 33.55 6.58 -4.95
CA PRO A 75 34.41 7.76 -4.82
C PRO A 75 34.40 8.65 -6.08
#